data_AF-A0A7Y8NW43-F1
#
_entry.id   AF-A0A7Y8NW43-F1
#
_cell.length_a   1.000
_cell.length_b   1.000
_cell.length_c   1.000
_cell.angle_alpha   90.00
_cell.angle_beta   90.00
_cell.angle_gamma   90.00
#
_symmetry.space_group_name_H-M   'P 1'
#
loop_
_entity.id
_entity.type
_entity.pdbx_description
1 polymer ?
#
loop_
_entity_poly.entity_id
_entity_poly.type
_entity_poly.pdbx_seq_one_letter_code
_entity_poly.pdbx_strand_id
1 'polypeptide(L)'
;MKTKSIIILIGLIGIFQVVVGQTKSKTDLLKDDLKRIFSLVPQTYVVYQTKEKITIDGKAKEASWQKAEWTKDFNDIEGDIRPKPTYRTRAKMLWDDQYLYVMAELEDENIWAYQKNHDDIVFLDNDFEIFIDPDNDTKNYFEFETNAIQTVFDLFLPEPYRTASYPLHNWDFKGVKVATVLDGTLNNGRDKDKKWTVEIAIPFSAVSFGMGNGKPKLEQPWRLGFSRVEWNTEWKDGKYEKIKDPQTGKNLPENNWVWSPVGAISMHMPERWGYVKFSANEVGTSTEEFKIPDIEFTKEALWAVFYREEQYYSKNKKYCADLNELGTDIENLFDTSLYKLSLKMTAMNYEAVLECNDGKTKLIINGDGKLITSISK
;
A
#
# COMPACT_ATOMS: atom_id res chain seq x y z
N MET A 1 -53.18 -7.62 -39.50
CA MET A 1 -52.99 -7.99 -38.08
C MET A 1 -51.99 -9.14 -37.98
N LYS A 2 -50.72 -8.85 -37.69
CA LYS A 2 -49.77 -9.75 -37.00
C LYS A 2 -48.78 -8.84 -36.26
N THR A 3 -49.04 -8.66 -34.98
CA THR A 3 -48.28 -7.83 -34.04
C THR A 3 -46.93 -8.50 -33.79
N LYS A 4 -45.83 -7.82 -34.11
CA LYS A 4 -44.49 -8.23 -33.69
C LYS A 4 -44.27 -7.75 -32.27
N SER A 5 -44.29 -8.66 -31.31
CA SER A 5 -43.87 -8.37 -29.93
C SER A 5 -42.35 -8.22 -29.90
N ILE A 6 -41.89 -7.00 -29.64
CA ILE A 6 -40.51 -6.67 -29.30
C ILE A 6 -40.31 -7.13 -27.85
N ILE A 7 -39.50 -8.17 -27.65
CA ILE A 7 -39.00 -8.53 -26.32
C ILE A 7 -37.88 -7.55 -26.01
N ILE A 8 -38.20 -6.53 -25.21
CA ILE A 8 -37.19 -5.67 -24.58
C ILE A 8 -36.59 -6.50 -23.44
N LEU A 9 -35.37 -7.00 -23.68
CA LEU A 9 -34.55 -7.58 -22.63
C LEU A 9 -34.04 -6.41 -21.78
N ILE A 10 -34.78 -6.09 -20.71
CA ILE A 10 -34.30 -5.17 -19.67
C ILE A 10 -33.14 -5.88 -19.00
N GLY A 11 -31.92 -5.53 -19.38
CA GLY A 11 -30.72 -5.89 -18.65
C GLY A 11 -30.87 -5.35 -17.23
N LEU A 12 -31.02 -6.26 -16.27
CA LEU A 12 -30.82 -5.99 -14.86
C LEU A 12 -29.37 -5.53 -14.69
N ILE A 13 -29.15 -4.22 -14.74
CA ILE A 13 -27.95 -3.58 -14.21
C ILE A 13 -28.03 -3.81 -12.71
N GLY A 14 -27.52 -4.97 -12.27
CA GLY A 14 -27.26 -5.23 -10.87
C GLY A 14 -26.22 -4.23 -10.42
N ILE A 15 -26.66 -3.23 -9.66
CA ILE A 15 -25.77 -2.40 -8.85
C ILE A 15 -25.15 -3.37 -7.84
N PHE A 16 -23.98 -3.91 -8.16
CA PHE A 16 -23.12 -4.54 -7.17
C PHE A 16 -22.63 -3.42 -6.25
N GLN A 17 -23.39 -3.13 -5.20
CA GLN A 17 -22.77 -2.64 -3.99
C GLN A 17 -21.89 -3.78 -3.49
N VAL A 18 -20.61 -3.74 -3.84
CA VAL A 18 -19.60 -4.50 -3.15
C VAL A 18 -19.68 -4.03 -1.71
N VAL A 19 -20.32 -4.83 -0.86
CA VAL A 19 -20.19 -4.70 0.59
C VAL A 19 -18.78 -5.15 0.89
N VAL A 20 -17.82 -4.23 0.71
CA VAL A 20 -16.52 -4.30 1.37
C VAL A 20 -16.85 -4.48 2.85
N GLY A 21 -16.37 -5.58 3.43
CA GLY A 21 -16.83 -6.14 4.70
C GLY A 21 -17.19 -5.11 5.76
N GLN A 22 -18.46 -4.72 5.84
CA GLN A 22 -19.02 -4.04 6.99
C GLN A 22 -19.31 -5.06 8.08
N THR A 23 -18.28 -5.62 8.73
CA THR A 23 -18.46 -6.27 10.05
C THR A 23 -17.17 -6.28 10.88
N LYS A 24 -16.70 -5.08 11.24
CA LYS A 24 -16.21 -4.68 12.58
C LYS A 24 -16.15 -3.16 12.52
N SER A 25 -16.51 -2.47 13.60
CA SER A 25 -16.55 -1.02 13.58
C SER A 25 -15.18 -0.48 13.15
N LYS A 26 -15.15 0.50 12.23
CA LYS A 26 -13.95 1.19 11.68
C LYS A 26 -13.11 1.91 12.75
N THR A 27 -13.28 1.56 14.02
CA THR A 27 -12.94 2.34 15.21
C THR A 27 -11.79 1.76 16.03
N ASP A 28 -11.23 0.64 15.60
CA ASP A 28 -10.16 -0.07 16.34
C ASP A 28 -8.86 -0.17 15.53
N LEU A 29 -8.75 0.56 14.40
CA LEU A 29 -7.58 0.53 13.49
C LEU A 29 -6.28 0.86 14.21
N LEU A 30 -6.37 1.63 15.29
CA LEU A 30 -5.27 1.95 16.16
C LEU A 30 -5.82 1.75 17.57
N LYS A 31 -5.86 0.51 18.07
CA LYS A 31 -5.90 0.29 19.53
C LYS A 31 -4.89 1.27 20.12
N ASP A 32 -5.28 2.05 21.13
CA ASP A 32 -4.51 3.15 21.72
C ASP A 32 -3.05 2.75 22.05
N ASP A 33 -2.21 2.76 21.02
CA ASP A 33 -0.88 2.12 20.98
C ASP A 33 -0.03 2.83 19.92
N LEU A 34 -0.10 4.16 19.94
CA LEU A 34 0.75 5.02 19.11
C LEU A 34 2.22 4.67 19.29
N LYS A 35 2.62 4.31 20.52
CA LYS A 35 3.97 3.87 20.83
C LYS A 35 4.42 2.69 19.97
N ARG A 36 3.63 1.61 19.88
CA ARG A 36 3.96 0.50 18.98
C ARG A 36 3.98 0.97 17.55
N ILE A 37 2.93 1.68 17.14
CA ILE A 37 2.74 2.06 15.75
C ILE A 37 3.88 2.91 15.23
N PHE A 38 4.31 3.95 15.95
CA PHE A 38 5.45 4.80 15.57
C PHE A 38 6.82 4.19 15.91
N SER A 39 6.88 3.07 16.63
CA SER A 39 8.12 2.28 16.72
C SER A 39 8.45 1.49 15.44
N LEU A 40 7.46 1.31 14.55
CA LEU A 40 7.65 0.69 13.24
C LEU A 40 8.25 1.70 12.27
N VAL A 41 9.57 1.71 12.18
CA VAL A 41 10.32 2.55 11.23
C VAL A 41 10.06 2.05 9.80
N PRO A 42 9.59 2.93 8.88
CA PRO A 42 9.41 2.56 7.48
C PRO A 42 10.67 2.01 6.83
N GLN A 43 10.53 0.98 5.99
CA GLN A 43 11.67 0.47 5.21
C GLN A 43 12.09 1.49 4.14
N THR A 44 13.36 1.44 3.74
CA THR A 44 13.92 2.27 2.67
C THR A 44 14.48 1.41 1.55
N TYR A 45 14.44 1.93 0.32
CA TYR A 45 15.06 1.29 -0.84
C TYR A 45 15.62 2.34 -1.81
N VAL A 46 16.78 2.06 -2.41
CA VAL A 46 17.36 2.88 -3.49
C VAL A 46 17.15 2.17 -4.82
N VAL A 47 16.38 2.78 -5.72
CA VAL A 47 16.10 2.24 -7.06
C VAL A 47 17.13 2.82 -8.02
N TYR A 48 18.03 1.96 -8.48
CA TYR A 48 19.10 2.33 -9.41
C TYR A 48 18.63 2.24 -10.86
N GLN A 49 19.28 3.02 -11.72
CA GLN A 49 19.01 2.97 -13.15
C GLN A 49 19.50 1.66 -13.77
N THR A 50 18.76 1.15 -14.74
CA THR A 50 19.25 0.16 -15.69
C THR A 50 19.49 0.82 -17.06
N LYS A 51 20.60 0.49 -17.70
CA LYS A 51 20.84 0.79 -19.14
C LYS A 51 20.55 -0.41 -20.03
N GLU A 52 20.40 -1.59 -19.42
CA GLU A 52 19.99 -2.80 -20.08
C GLU A 52 18.48 -2.76 -20.31
N LYS A 53 18.05 -3.18 -21.50
CA LYS A 53 16.62 -3.38 -21.76
C LYS A 53 16.14 -4.58 -20.95
N ILE A 54 15.17 -4.34 -20.06
CA ILE A 54 14.52 -5.40 -19.29
C ILE A 54 13.44 -6.08 -20.16
N THR A 55 13.50 -7.40 -20.27
CA THR A 55 12.47 -8.19 -20.95
C THR A 55 11.51 -8.74 -19.91
N ILE A 56 10.27 -8.27 -19.92
CA ILE A 56 9.25 -8.69 -18.96
C ILE A 56 8.79 -10.12 -19.30
N ASP A 57 9.45 -11.11 -18.72
CA ASP A 57 9.20 -12.54 -18.90
C ASP A 57 9.01 -13.32 -17.58
N GLY A 58 9.02 -12.60 -16.46
CA GLY A 58 8.81 -13.13 -15.12
C GLY A 58 10.10 -13.66 -14.50
N LYS A 59 11.27 -13.47 -15.14
CA LYS A 59 12.55 -14.04 -14.70
C LYS A 59 13.59 -12.96 -14.54
N ALA A 60 14.27 -12.98 -13.40
CA ALA A 60 15.33 -12.02 -13.09
C ALA A 60 16.66 -12.36 -13.78
N LYS A 61 16.72 -12.56 -15.11
CA LYS A 61 17.94 -13.08 -15.78
C LYS A 61 18.93 -12.01 -16.20
N GLU A 62 18.46 -10.80 -16.43
CA GLU A 62 19.22 -9.63 -16.84
C GLU A 62 20.34 -9.33 -15.83
N ALA A 63 21.47 -8.83 -16.34
CA ALA A 63 22.62 -8.51 -15.49
C ALA A 63 22.26 -7.42 -14.48
N SER A 64 21.38 -6.49 -14.85
CA SER A 64 20.86 -5.43 -13.99
C SER A 64 20.05 -6.00 -12.82
N TRP A 65 19.23 -7.03 -13.07
CA TRP A 65 18.53 -7.72 -11.99
C TRP A 65 19.46 -8.46 -11.04
N GLN A 66 20.55 -9.04 -11.54
CA GLN A 66 21.53 -9.74 -10.69
C GLN A 66 22.29 -8.79 -9.75
N LYS A 67 22.33 -7.49 -10.07
CA LYS A 67 22.99 -6.45 -9.27
C LYS A 67 22.03 -5.68 -8.35
N ALA A 68 20.73 -5.69 -8.66
CA ALA A 68 19.73 -5.03 -7.83
C ALA A 68 19.56 -5.78 -6.50
N GLU A 69 19.70 -5.06 -5.40
CA GLU A 69 19.51 -5.61 -4.05
C GLU A 69 18.06 -6.01 -3.82
N TRP A 70 17.85 -7.10 -3.06
CA TRP A 70 16.52 -7.44 -2.59
C TRP A 70 16.08 -6.50 -1.47
N THR A 71 14.79 -6.23 -1.38
CA THR A 71 14.19 -5.70 -0.16
C THR A 71 14.45 -6.66 1.00
N LYS A 72 14.25 -6.18 2.23
CA LYS A 72 14.01 -7.11 3.34
C LYS A 72 12.81 -8.00 3.03
N ASP A 73 12.83 -9.20 3.58
CA ASP A 73 11.70 -10.12 3.52
C ASP A 73 10.47 -9.46 4.15
N PHE A 74 9.30 -9.79 3.61
CA PHE A 74 8.03 -9.25 4.08
C PHE A 74 7.77 -9.71 5.51
N ASN A 75 7.06 -8.89 6.27
CA ASN A 75 6.62 -9.18 7.62
C ASN A 75 5.09 -9.06 7.69
N ASP A 76 4.47 -9.46 8.79
CA ASP A 76 3.06 -9.21 8.99
C ASP A 76 2.76 -7.70 8.97
N ILE A 77 1.63 -7.30 8.40
CA ILE A 77 1.22 -5.89 8.30
C ILE A 77 1.14 -5.19 9.65
N GLU A 78 0.83 -5.91 10.74
CA GLU A 78 0.79 -5.39 12.11
C GLU A 78 2.18 -5.36 12.77
N GLY A 79 3.22 -5.85 12.10
CA GLY A 79 4.60 -5.95 12.58
C GLY A 79 4.81 -7.11 13.55
N ASP A 80 5.76 -6.96 14.47
CA ASP A 80 6.25 -8.07 15.31
C ASP A 80 5.26 -8.55 16.40
N ILE A 81 4.04 -8.00 16.45
CA ILE A 81 2.97 -8.52 17.31
C ILE A 81 2.29 -9.76 16.73
N ARG A 82 2.61 -10.10 15.47
CA ARG A 82 2.17 -11.31 14.79
C ARG A 82 3.37 -12.20 14.45
N PRO A 83 3.14 -13.50 14.23
CA PRO A 83 4.17 -14.38 13.70
C PRO A 83 4.70 -13.87 12.36
N LYS A 84 5.97 -14.14 12.08
CA LYS A 84 6.52 -13.88 10.76
C LYS A 84 5.79 -14.71 9.68
N PRO A 85 5.73 -14.22 8.43
CA PRO A 85 5.19 -14.97 7.32
C PRO A 85 5.75 -16.38 7.21
N THR A 86 4.87 -17.35 6.96
CA THR A 86 5.26 -18.76 6.77
C THR A 86 6.08 -18.95 5.50
N TYR A 87 5.78 -18.17 4.46
CA TYR A 87 6.49 -18.23 3.18
C TYR A 87 7.23 -16.92 2.93
N ARG A 88 8.50 -17.03 2.52
CA ARG A 88 9.29 -15.83 2.24
C ARG A 88 8.72 -15.11 1.01
N THR A 89 8.58 -13.79 1.16
CA THR A 89 8.27 -12.88 0.05
C THR A 89 9.26 -11.73 0.07
N ARG A 90 9.79 -11.35 -1.10
CA ARG A 90 10.71 -10.22 -1.26
C ARG A 90 10.61 -9.65 -2.67
N ALA A 91 10.96 -8.38 -2.83
CA ALA A 91 10.95 -7.69 -4.10
C ALA A 91 12.28 -6.99 -4.36
N LYS A 92 12.51 -6.54 -5.59
CA LYS A 92 13.60 -5.64 -5.95
C LYS A 92 13.15 -4.75 -7.10
N MET A 93 13.81 -3.61 -7.23
CA MET A 93 13.38 -2.56 -8.14
C MET A 93 14.54 -2.03 -8.98
N LEU A 94 14.21 -1.66 -10.20
CA LEU A 94 15.06 -0.93 -11.14
C LEU A 94 14.23 0.18 -11.78
N TRP A 95 14.89 1.15 -12.43
CA TRP A 95 14.18 2.11 -13.27
C TRP A 95 14.97 2.51 -14.50
N ASP A 96 14.29 3.03 -15.52
CA ASP A 96 14.91 3.69 -16.67
C ASP A 96 14.14 4.98 -17.04
N ASP A 97 14.33 5.55 -18.22
CA ASP A 97 13.63 6.77 -18.61
C ASP A 97 12.10 6.63 -18.77
N GLN A 98 11.57 5.41 -18.82
CA GLN A 98 10.19 5.12 -19.17
C GLN A 98 9.44 4.36 -18.08
N TYR A 99 10.11 3.46 -17.36
CA TYR A 99 9.48 2.51 -16.46
C TYR A 99 10.11 2.49 -15.07
N LEU A 100 9.25 2.28 -14.08
CA LEU A 100 9.60 1.59 -12.84
C LEU A 100 9.48 0.09 -13.09
N TYR A 101 10.54 -0.67 -12.80
CA TYR A 101 10.55 -2.12 -12.89
C TYR A 101 10.49 -2.73 -11.49
N VAL A 102 9.65 -3.75 -11.30
CA VAL A 102 9.52 -4.51 -10.06
C VAL A 102 9.67 -6.00 -10.37
N MET A 103 10.49 -6.70 -9.59
CA MET A 103 10.61 -8.16 -9.60
C MET A 103 10.35 -8.67 -8.19
N ALA A 104 9.35 -9.54 -8.03
CA ALA A 104 9.04 -10.18 -6.75
C ALA A 104 9.18 -11.70 -6.82
N GLU A 105 9.62 -12.29 -5.71
CA GLU A 105 9.71 -13.72 -5.48
C GLU A 105 8.82 -14.06 -4.28
N LEU A 106 7.86 -14.96 -4.48
CA LEU A 106 6.89 -15.39 -3.50
C LEU A 106 7.01 -16.90 -3.34
N GLU A 107 7.54 -17.37 -2.22
CA GLU A 107 7.47 -18.80 -1.88
C GLU A 107 6.00 -19.17 -1.62
N ASP A 108 5.54 -20.27 -2.16
CA ASP A 108 4.17 -20.75 -2.00
C ASP A 108 4.15 -22.24 -2.30
N GLU A 109 3.63 -23.02 -1.37
CA GLU A 109 3.50 -24.47 -1.51
C GLU A 109 2.22 -24.91 -2.21
N ASN A 110 1.27 -24.00 -2.42
CA ASN A 110 -0.06 -24.30 -2.92
C ASN A 110 -0.49 -23.22 -3.92
N ILE A 111 0.17 -23.12 -5.07
CA ILE A 111 -0.10 -22.03 -6.02
C ILE A 111 -1.49 -22.21 -6.64
N TRP A 112 -2.33 -21.20 -6.44
CA TRP A 112 -3.70 -21.20 -6.95
C TRP A 112 -4.10 -19.82 -7.45
N ALA A 113 -4.98 -19.81 -8.45
CA ALA A 113 -5.57 -18.59 -8.99
C ALA A 113 -6.87 -18.92 -9.75
N TYR A 114 -7.94 -18.23 -9.40
CA TYR A 114 -9.27 -18.39 -9.98
C TYR A 114 -9.85 -17.10 -10.55
N GLN A 115 -9.41 -15.93 -10.07
CA GLN A 115 -9.71 -14.65 -10.71
C GLN A 115 -8.96 -14.61 -12.05
N LYS A 116 -9.67 -14.27 -13.13
CA LYS A 116 -9.14 -14.42 -14.50
C LYS A 116 -9.34 -13.19 -15.37
N ASN A 117 -10.35 -12.39 -15.06
CA ASN A 117 -10.68 -11.21 -15.83
C ASN A 117 -9.99 -10.00 -15.22
N HIS A 118 -9.59 -9.07 -16.07
CA HIS A 118 -9.16 -7.74 -15.62
C HIS A 118 -10.23 -7.13 -14.70
N ASP A 119 -9.81 -6.55 -13.59
CA ASP A 119 -10.66 -5.96 -12.54
C ASP A 119 -11.55 -6.94 -11.75
N ASP A 120 -11.32 -8.25 -11.89
CA ASP A 120 -11.78 -9.18 -10.85
C ASP A 120 -11.14 -8.75 -9.51
N ILE A 121 -11.81 -9.02 -8.38
CA ILE A 121 -11.26 -8.70 -7.05
C ILE A 121 -10.11 -9.67 -6.75
N VAL A 122 -8.88 -9.31 -7.11
CA VAL A 122 -7.73 -10.22 -7.20
C VAL A 122 -7.30 -10.77 -5.83
N PHE A 123 -7.38 -9.98 -4.75
CA PHE A 123 -7.13 -10.47 -3.39
C PHE A 123 -8.05 -11.62 -2.93
N LEU A 124 -9.08 -11.99 -3.71
CA LEU A 124 -9.80 -13.23 -3.46
C LEU A 124 -8.95 -14.49 -3.76
N ASP A 125 -7.85 -14.37 -4.49
CA ASP A 125 -6.77 -15.36 -4.63
C ASP A 125 -5.59 -15.01 -3.70
N ASN A 126 -4.49 -15.77 -3.77
CA ASN A 126 -3.19 -15.27 -3.29
C ASN A 126 -2.63 -14.31 -4.36
N ASP A 127 -2.10 -13.16 -3.95
CA ASP A 127 -1.66 -12.12 -4.87
C ASP A 127 -0.38 -11.38 -4.43
N PHE A 128 0.08 -10.50 -5.32
CA PHE A 128 1.12 -9.53 -5.06
C PHE A 128 0.59 -8.14 -5.38
N GLU A 129 0.78 -7.21 -4.46
CA GLU A 129 0.24 -5.86 -4.55
C GLU A 129 1.37 -4.81 -4.51
N ILE A 130 1.21 -3.73 -5.27
CA ILE A 130 2.07 -2.56 -5.29
C ILE A 130 1.23 -1.32 -5.02
N PHE A 131 1.66 -0.53 -4.04
CA PHE A 131 1.06 0.76 -3.70
C PHE A 131 2.06 1.87 -3.96
N ILE A 132 1.66 2.92 -4.68
CA ILE A 132 2.55 4.00 -5.12
C ILE A 132 1.94 5.37 -4.83
N ASP A 133 2.63 6.16 -4.01
CA ASP A 133 2.44 7.60 -3.87
C ASP A 133 3.73 8.30 -4.39
N PRO A 134 3.68 8.90 -5.60
CA PRO A 134 4.86 9.39 -6.31
C PRO A 134 5.36 10.77 -5.85
N ASP A 135 4.73 11.41 -4.87
CA ASP A 135 5.18 12.71 -4.35
C ASP A 135 5.20 12.80 -2.81
N ASN A 136 4.90 11.71 -2.10
CA ASN A 136 4.94 11.65 -0.64
C ASN A 136 3.99 12.67 0.01
N ASP A 137 2.84 12.93 -0.62
CA ASP A 137 1.80 13.79 -0.08
C ASP A 137 0.66 13.01 0.60
N THR A 138 0.71 11.66 0.54
CA THR A 138 -0.25 10.71 1.13
C THR A 138 -1.64 10.72 0.49
N LYS A 139 -1.74 11.33 -0.69
CA LYS A 139 -2.95 11.46 -1.53
C LYS A 139 -2.61 10.97 -2.95
N ASN A 140 -3.62 10.94 -3.81
CA ASN A 140 -3.51 10.62 -5.24
C ASN A 140 -2.62 9.40 -5.54
N TYR A 141 -2.83 8.31 -4.79
CA TYR A 141 -1.99 7.14 -4.87
C TYR A 141 -2.64 6.02 -5.68
N PHE A 142 -1.81 5.09 -6.11
CA PHE A 142 -2.18 4.01 -7.01
C PHE A 142 -2.01 2.66 -6.32
N GLU A 143 -2.85 1.72 -6.70
CA GLU A 143 -2.82 0.33 -6.25
C GLU A 143 -2.87 -0.58 -7.48
N PHE A 144 -1.96 -1.54 -7.50
CA PHE A 144 -1.86 -2.58 -8.51
C PHE A 144 -1.81 -3.92 -7.82
N GLU A 145 -2.69 -4.85 -8.19
CA GLU A 145 -2.69 -6.24 -7.71
C GLU A 145 -2.49 -7.18 -8.90
N THR A 146 -1.79 -8.30 -8.65
CA THR A 146 -1.76 -9.41 -9.61
C THR A 146 -1.66 -10.76 -8.92
N ASN A 147 -2.41 -11.74 -9.43
CA ASN A 147 -2.28 -13.14 -9.00
C ASN A 147 -1.22 -13.90 -9.83
N ALA A 148 -1.04 -15.17 -9.50
CA ALA A 148 -0.08 -16.08 -10.14
C ALA A 148 -0.30 -16.27 -11.66
N ILE A 149 -1.49 -15.94 -12.20
CA ILE A 149 -1.81 -16.03 -13.63
C ILE A 149 -1.91 -14.68 -14.34
N GLN A 150 -1.33 -13.62 -13.75
CA GLN A 150 -1.24 -12.28 -14.36
C GLN A 150 -2.60 -11.58 -14.52
N THR A 151 -3.61 -11.99 -13.75
CA THR A 151 -4.84 -11.22 -13.66
C THR A 151 -4.56 -9.95 -12.88
N VAL A 152 -4.82 -8.81 -13.51
CA VAL A 152 -4.57 -7.49 -12.95
C VAL A 152 -5.87 -6.92 -12.40
N PHE A 153 -5.74 -6.31 -11.23
CA PHE A 153 -6.69 -5.34 -10.70
C PHE A 153 -5.91 -4.07 -10.41
N ASP A 154 -6.46 -2.93 -10.78
CA ASP A 154 -5.85 -1.65 -10.48
C ASP A 154 -6.87 -0.58 -10.12
N LEU A 155 -6.42 0.38 -9.31
CA LEU A 155 -7.22 1.52 -8.97
C LEU A 155 -6.37 2.73 -8.58
N PHE A 156 -6.98 3.90 -8.76
CA PHE A 156 -6.47 5.18 -8.28
C PHE A 156 -7.34 5.69 -7.14
N LEU A 157 -6.71 6.18 -6.07
CA LEU A 157 -7.41 6.84 -4.96
C LEU A 157 -6.91 8.28 -4.78
N PRO A 158 -7.79 9.28 -4.98
CA PRO A 158 -7.47 10.66 -4.62
C PRO A 158 -7.12 10.80 -3.14
N GLU A 159 -7.77 10.03 -2.27
CA GLU A 159 -7.53 10.04 -0.83
C GLU A 159 -7.63 8.64 -0.20
N PRO A 160 -7.13 8.43 1.03
CA PRO A 160 -7.39 7.20 1.79
C PRO A 160 -8.88 6.95 2.08
N TYR A 161 -9.30 5.68 2.16
CA TYR A 161 -10.68 5.30 2.47
C TYR A 161 -11.22 5.86 3.80
N ARG A 162 -10.33 6.13 4.76
CA ARG A 162 -10.69 6.72 6.06
C ARG A 162 -11.15 8.17 5.97
N THR A 163 -10.75 8.91 4.92
CA THR A 163 -11.16 10.31 4.68
C THR A 163 -12.28 10.44 3.64
N ALA A 164 -13.15 9.42 3.51
CA ALA A 164 -14.31 9.40 2.61
C ALA A 164 -13.97 9.50 1.11
N SER A 165 -12.86 8.87 0.70
CA SER A 165 -12.47 8.74 -0.71
C SER A 165 -13.43 7.90 -1.55
N TYR A 166 -13.47 8.21 -2.85
CA TYR A 166 -14.11 7.40 -3.88
C TYR A 166 -13.02 6.79 -4.77
N PRO A 167 -12.73 5.48 -4.64
CA PRO A 167 -11.75 4.83 -5.49
C PRO A 167 -12.23 4.86 -6.94
N LEU A 168 -11.33 5.14 -7.87
CA LEU A 168 -11.62 5.10 -9.31
C LEU A 168 -11.28 3.71 -9.85
N HIS A 169 -12.22 2.77 -9.71
CA HIS A 169 -12.11 1.41 -10.26
C HIS A 169 -12.15 1.33 -11.80
N ASN A 170 -12.41 2.44 -12.47
CA ASN A 170 -12.43 2.53 -13.94
C ASN A 170 -11.17 3.19 -14.51
N TRP A 171 -10.18 3.42 -13.65
CA TRP A 171 -8.86 3.88 -14.00
C TRP A 171 -7.93 2.67 -14.04
N ASP A 172 -7.02 2.62 -15.03
CA ASP A 172 -6.10 1.49 -15.19
C ASP A 172 -4.66 2.00 -15.43
N PHE A 173 -3.66 1.19 -15.08
CA PHE A 173 -2.25 1.42 -15.40
C PHE A 173 -1.97 1.21 -16.90
N LYS A 174 -2.34 2.20 -17.72
CA LYS A 174 -2.16 2.13 -19.17
C LYS A 174 -0.72 1.86 -19.57
N GLY A 175 -0.50 0.73 -20.25
CA GLY A 175 0.80 0.31 -20.77
C GLY A 175 1.66 -0.48 -19.78
N VAL A 176 1.12 -0.86 -18.63
CA VAL A 176 1.77 -1.82 -17.72
C VAL A 176 2.04 -3.15 -18.43
N LYS A 177 3.17 -3.75 -18.12
CA LYS A 177 3.54 -5.10 -18.58
C LYS A 177 3.75 -5.96 -17.35
N VAL A 178 3.23 -7.18 -17.40
CA VAL A 178 3.25 -8.14 -16.29
C VAL A 178 3.61 -9.50 -16.87
N ALA A 179 4.49 -10.23 -16.20
CA ALA A 179 4.76 -11.63 -16.49
C ALA A 179 5.01 -12.40 -15.19
N THR A 180 4.46 -13.61 -15.10
CA THR A 180 4.65 -14.52 -13.98
C THR A 180 5.30 -15.83 -14.43
N VAL A 181 6.06 -16.44 -13.53
CA VAL A 181 6.62 -17.79 -13.71
C VAL A 181 6.35 -18.61 -12.46
N LEU A 182 5.88 -19.84 -12.64
CA LEU A 182 5.62 -20.79 -11.55
C LEU A 182 6.73 -21.83 -11.49
N ASP A 183 7.28 -22.07 -10.31
CA ASP A 183 8.06 -23.26 -9.96
C ASP A 183 7.13 -24.19 -9.15
N GLY A 184 6.19 -24.80 -9.88
CA GLY A 184 5.05 -25.53 -9.32
C GLY A 184 3.97 -25.80 -10.37
N THR A 185 2.84 -26.34 -9.92
CA THR A 185 1.67 -26.71 -10.71
C THR A 185 0.45 -25.91 -10.25
N LEU A 186 0.02 -24.96 -11.07
CA LEU A 186 -1.16 -24.14 -10.78
C LEU A 186 -2.41 -24.98 -10.48
N ASN A 187 -3.12 -24.64 -9.40
CA ASN A 187 -4.41 -25.20 -9.01
C ASN A 187 -4.38 -26.74 -8.82
N ASN A 188 -3.30 -27.26 -8.24
CA ASN A 188 -3.14 -28.71 -8.00
C ASN A 188 -2.74 -29.02 -6.54
N GLY A 189 -3.70 -29.27 -5.66
CA GLY A 189 -3.40 -29.66 -4.28
C GLY A 189 -2.93 -31.10 -4.08
N ARG A 190 -2.44 -31.76 -5.14
CA ARG A 190 -1.86 -33.11 -5.07
C ARG A 190 -0.33 -33.09 -4.99
N ASP A 191 0.29 -31.97 -5.31
CA ASP A 191 1.73 -31.74 -5.15
C ASP A 191 1.99 -30.56 -4.20
N LYS A 192 3.26 -30.21 -4.11
CA LYS A 192 3.77 -29.10 -3.32
C LYS A 192 4.62 -28.24 -4.21
N ASP A 193 4.21 -27.00 -4.37
CA ASP A 193 4.91 -26.00 -5.15
C ASP A 193 6.08 -25.42 -4.36
N LYS A 194 6.90 -24.60 -5.01
CA LYS A 194 8.01 -23.92 -4.34
C LYS A 194 7.79 -22.43 -4.25
N LYS A 195 7.47 -21.82 -5.40
CA LYS A 195 7.36 -20.37 -5.53
C LYS A 195 6.75 -19.99 -6.87
N TRP A 196 6.37 -18.72 -6.94
CA TRP A 196 6.19 -18.02 -8.19
C TRP A 196 6.92 -16.68 -8.16
N THR A 197 7.25 -16.18 -9.35
CA THR A 197 7.82 -14.86 -9.53
C THR A 197 6.89 -14.01 -10.36
N VAL A 198 6.96 -12.70 -10.16
CA VAL A 198 6.26 -11.71 -10.96
C VAL A 198 7.20 -10.58 -11.32
N GLU A 199 7.19 -10.22 -12.59
CA GLU A 199 7.97 -9.13 -13.17
C GLU A 199 7.04 -8.11 -13.80
N ILE A 200 7.20 -6.85 -13.41
CA ILE A 200 6.28 -5.77 -13.76
C ILE A 200 7.09 -4.59 -14.29
N ALA A 201 6.63 -4.00 -15.39
CA ALA A 201 7.10 -2.69 -15.86
C ALA A 201 5.93 -1.70 -15.83
N ILE A 202 5.99 -0.73 -14.92
CA ILE A 202 5.00 0.33 -14.74
C ILE A 202 5.50 1.59 -15.47
N PRO A 203 4.83 2.04 -16.54
CA PRO A 203 5.19 3.30 -17.19
C PRO A 203 5.04 4.47 -16.22
N PHE A 204 5.99 5.41 -16.19
CA PHE A 204 5.83 6.63 -15.39
C PHE A 204 4.60 7.46 -15.80
N SER A 205 4.19 7.38 -17.07
CA SER A 205 2.95 8.01 -17.52
C SER A 205 1.70 7.43 -16.86
N ALA A 206 1.73 6.18 -16.39
CA ALA A 206 0.60 5.58 -15.68
C ALA A 206 0.45 6.20 -14.29
N VAL A 207 1.55 6.42 -13.55
CA VAL A 207 1.54 7.04 -12.20
C VAL A 207 1.55 8.57 -12.23
N SER A 208 0.97 9.18 -13.28
CA SER A 208 1.01 10.62 -13.52
C SER A 208 -0.32 11.33 -13.38
N PHE A 209 -1.42 10.63 -13.06
CA PHE A 209 -2.81 11.12 -13.16
C PHE A 209 -3.04 12.51 -12.53
N GLY A 210 -2.85 13.58 -13.33
CA GLY A 210 -2.90 14.97 -12.87
C GLY A 210 -1.61 15.53 -12.23
N MET A 211 -0.59 14.71 -12.04
CA MET A 211 0.66 14.97 -11.30
C MET A 211 1.91 15.13 -12.21
N GLY A 212 1.76 15.81 -13.34
CA GLY A 212 2.87 16.03 -14.28
C GLY A 212 3.12 14.83 -15.19
N ASN A 213 4.38 14.40 -15.35
CA ASN A 213 4.75 13.27 -16.23
C ASN A 213 4.99 11.96 -15.47
N GLY A 214 4.80 11.95 -14.15
CA GLY A 214 5.02 10.82 -13.25
C GLY A 214 6.47 10.36 -13.11
N LYS A 215 7.44 11.04 -13.75
CA LYS A 215 8.86 10.71 -13.59
C LYS A 215 9.31 11.09 -12.18
N PRO A 216 10.12 10.26 -11.51
CA PRO A 216 10.60 10.54 -10.17
C PRO A 216 11.54 11.75 -10.18
N LYS A 217 11.41 12.59 -9.15
CA LYS A 217 12.42 13.63 -8.86
C LYS A 217 13.45 13.01 -7.92
N LEU A 218 14.72 13.04 -8.29
CA LEU A 218 15.79 12.35 -7.54
C LEU A 218 15.94 12.85 -6.09
N GLU A 219 15.53 14.10 -5.82
CA GLU A 219 15.58 14.73 -4.50
C GLU A 219 14.32 14.48 -3.64
N GLN A 220 13.26 13.91 -4.22
CA GLN A 220 11.98 13.68 -3.54
C GLN A 220 11.71 12.17 -3.50
N PRO A 221 11.76 11.53 -2.32
CA PRO A 221 11.45 10.12 -2.23
C PRO A 221 9.96 9.88 -2.50
N TRP A 222 9.66 8.72 -3.07
CA TRP A 222 8.31 8.19 -3.16
C TRP A 222 7.93 7.46 -1.89
N ARG A 223 6.63 7.30 -1.70
CA ARG A 223 6.05 6.35 -0.77
C ARG A 223 5.63 5.12 -1.56
N LEU A 224 6.13 3.96 -1.17
CA LEU A 224 5.87 2.71 -1.87
C LEU A 224 5.63 1.57 -0.89
N GLY A 225 4.53 0.86 -1.10
CA GLY A 225 4.17 -0.35 -0.37
C GLY A 225 4.23 -1.56 -1.29
N PHE A 226 4.72 -2.67 -0.76
CA PHE A 226 4.46 -3.98 -1.35
C PHE A 226 3.70 -4.82 -0.34
N SER A 227 2.73 -5.58 -0.83
CA SER A 227 1.90 -6.47 -0.04
C SER A 227 1.68 -7.80 -0.77
N ARG A 228 1.33 -8.82 0.00
CA ARG A 228 0.87 -10.13 -0.43
C ARG A 228 -0.31 -10.47 0.45
N VAL A 229 -1.46 -10.70 -0.16
CA VAL A 229 -2.58 -11.36 0.50
C VAL A 229 -2.37 -12.87 0.37
N GLU A 230 -2.37 -13.55 1.52
CA GLU A 230 -2.18 -15.00 1.61
C GLU A 230 -3.34 -15.64 2.36
N TRP A 231 -4.13 -16.45 1.65
CA TRP A 231 -5.19 -17.25 2.25
C TRP A 231 -4.69 -18.62 2.68
N ASN A 232 -5.05 -19.02 3.89
CA ASN A 232 -4.95 -20.41 4.27
C ASN A 232 -6.02 -21.22 3.51
N THR A 233 -5.59 -22.19 2.70
CA THR A 233 -6.46 -23.03 1.89
C THR A 233 -6.29 -24.51 2.19
N GLU A 234 -7.28 -25.30 1.79
CA GLU A 234 -7.25 -26.76 1.80
C GLU A 234 -7.72 -27.29 0.44
N TRP A 235 -7.16 -28.44 0.03
CA TRP A 235 -7.56 -29.09 -1.22
C TRP A 235 -8.78 -29.99 -1.01
N LYS A 236 -9.90 -29.63 -1.65
CA LYS A 236 -11.17 -30.37 -1.57
C LYS A 236 -11.83 -30.45 -2.94
N ASP A 237 -12.32 -31.64 -3.29
CA ASP A 237 -13.10 -31.88 -4.53
C ASP A 237 -12.46 -31.31 -5.81
N GLY A 238 -11.14 -31.38 -5.90
CA GLY A 238 -10.39 -30.93 -7.09
C GLY A 238 -10.12 -29.43 -7.16
N LYS A 239 -10.27 -28.69 -6.06
CA LYS A 239 -9.95 -27.26 -5.97
C LYS A 239 -9.44 -26.89 -4.57
N TYR A 240 -8.71 -25.79 -4.50
CA TYR A 240 -8.44 -25.10 -3.24
C TYR A 240 -9.67 -24.37 -2.73
N GLU A 241 -10.00 -24.57 -1.46
CA GLU A 241 -11.02 -23.82 -0.73
C GLU A 241 -10.37 -23.11 0.45
N LYS A 242 -10.77 -21.86 0.70
CA LYS A 242 -10.34 -21.11 1.89
C LYS A 242 -10.80 -21.82 3.15
N ILE A 243 -9.90 -21.98 4.12
CA ILE A 243 -10.23 -22.61 5.41
C ILE A 243 -11.27 -21.75 6.13
N LYS A 244 -12.28 -22.41 6.70
CA LYS A 244 -13.38 -21.76 7.41
C LYS A 244 -13.27 -21.97 8.92
N ASP A 245 -13.68 -20.96 9.67
CA ASP A 245 -13.92 -21.07 11.10
C ASP A 245 -15.08 -22.04 11.36
N PRO A 246 -14.88 -23.13 12.11
CA PRO A 246 -15.92 -24.13 12.36
C PRO A 246 -17.10 -23.60 13.18
N GLN A 247 -16.92 -22.53 13.95
CA GLN A 247 -17.99 -21.94 14.77
C GLN A 247 -18.88 -21.01 13.95
N THR A 248 -18.29 -20.22 13.05
CA THR A 248 -19.01 -19.18 12.30
C THR A 248 -19.33 -19.58 10.86
N GLY A 249 -18.65 -20.59 10.31
CA GLY A 249 -18.75 -21.00 8.91
C GLY A 249 -18.17 -20.00 7.91
N LYS A 250 -17.57 -18.90 8.39
CA LYS A 250 -16.91 -17.88 7.56
C LYS A 250 -15.48 -18.30 7.26
N ASN A 251 -14.90 -17.79 6.17
CA ASN A 251 -13.47 -17.96 5.92
C ASN A 251 -12.68 -17.38 7.10
N LEU A 252 -11.57 -18.04 7.46
CA LEU A 252 -10.57 -17.42 8.31
C LEU A 252 -10.05 -16.14 7.63
N PRO A 253 -9.64 -15.12 8.39
CA PRO A 253 -9.01 -13.93 7.81
C PRO A 253 -7.80 -14.31 6.97
N GLU A 254 -7.60 -13.56 5.90
CA GLU A 254 -6.37 -13.56 5.13
C GLU A 254 -5.17 -13.07 5.95
N ASN A 255 -3.98 -13.54 5.60
CA ASN A 255 -2.75 -12.96 6.11
C ASN A 255 -2.31 -11.85 5.16
N ASN A 256 -1.94 -10.70 5.72
CA ASN A 256 -1.44 -9.56 4.97
C ASN A 256 0.04 -9.41 5.27
N TRP A 257 0.89 -9.77 4.32
CA TRP A 257 2.34 -9.73 4.46
C TRP A 257 2.93 -8.60 3.62
N VAL A 258 3.73 -7.73 4.21
CA VAL A 258 4.13 -6.47 3.60
C VAL A 258 5.63 -6.22 3.72
N TRP A 259 6.20 -5.49 2.77
CA TRP A 259 7.61 -5.09 2.84
C TRP A 259 7.88 -4.17 4.04
N SER A 260 7.04 -3.15 4.24
CA SER A 260 7.15 -2.19 5.33
C SER A 260 5.90 -2.29 6.21
N PRO A 261 6.00 -2.77 7.47
CA PRO A 261 4.85 -2.90 8.36
C PRO A 261 4.10 -1.58 8.53
N VAL A 262 2.79 -1.61 8.32
CA VAL A 262 1.90 -0.45 8.50
C VAL A 262 1.49 -0.28 9.97
N GLY A 263 1.43 -1.39 10.71
CA GLY A 263 1.01 -1.45 12.11
C GLY A 263 -0.50 -1.67 12.31
N ALA A 264 -1.29 -1.72 11.23
CA ALA A 264 -2.72 -2.01 11.23
C ALA A 264 -3.10 -2.77 9.96
N ILE A 265 -4.16 -3.58 10.00
CA ILE A 265 -4.69 -4.31 8.83
C ILE A 265 -5.39 -3.32 7.89
N SER A 266 -4.61 -2.51 7.19
CA SER A 266 -5.05 -1.50 6.22
C SER A 266 -3.87 -1.00 5.39
N MET A 267 -3.69 -1.52 4.17
CA MET A 267 -2.67 -0.99 3.26
C MET A 267 -2.94 0.45 2.82
N HIS A 268 -4.18 0.95 2.93
CA HIS A 268 -4.56 2.33 2.59
C HIS A 268 -4.14 3.37 3.65
N MET A 269 -2.90 3.27 4.11
CA MET A 269 -2.20 4.17 5.04
C MET A 269 -0.87 4.61 4.40
N PRO A 270 -0.90 5.42 3.31
CA PRO A 270 0.30 5.83 2.58
C PRO A 270 1.37 6.50 3.45
N GLU A 271 0.95 7.21 4.50
CA GLU A 271 1.80 7.79 5.53
C GLU A 271 2.60 6.76 6.35
N ARG A 272 2.36 5.44 6.17
CA ARG A 272 3.08 4.34 6.84
C ARG A 272 3.88 3.38 5.92
N TRP A 273 3.73 3.49 4.59
CA TRP A 273 4.54 2.74 3.61
C TRP A 273 6.05 2.97 3.68
N GLY A 274 6.81 2.21 2.90
CA GLY A 274 8.25 2.41 2.77
C GLY A 274 8.58 3.69 1.99
N TYR A 275 9.83 4.13 2.10
CA TYR A 275 10.37 5.20 1.29
C TYR A 275 11.26 4.66 0.17
N VAL A 276 11.10 5.22 -1.02
CA VAL A 276 11.89 4.85 -2.19
C VAL A 276 12.61 6.08 -2.75
N LYS A 277 13.95 6.02 -2.83
CA LYS A 277 14.77 7.03 -3.49
C LYS A 277 15.22 6.53 -4.85
N PHE A 278 15.07 7.37 -5.88
CA PHE A 278 15.59 7.08 -7.21
C PHE A 278 17.03 7.59 -7.33
N SER A 279 17.93 6.73 -7.77
CA SER A 279 19.32 7.07 -8.03
C SER A 279 19.54 7.29 -9.53
N ALA A 280 20.32 8.31 -9.89
CA ALA A 280 20.81 8.50 -11.27
C ALA A 280 21.97 7.55 -11.62
N ASN A 281 22.51 6.82 -10.65
CA ASN A 281 23.59 5.87 -10.88
C ASN A 281 23.04 4.57 -11.45
N GLU A 282 23.83 3.96 -12.33
CA GLU A 282 23.53 2.64 -12.88
C GLU A 282 23.69 1.56 -11.80
N VAL A 283 22.79 0.58 -11.79
CA VAL A 283 22.80 -0.51 -10.81
C VAL A 283 24.15 -1.25 -10.79
N GLY A 284 24.67 -1.46 -9.59
CA GLY A 284 25.96 -2.10 -9.34
C GLY A 284 27.20 -1.26 -9.65
N THR A 285 27.06 0.03 -9.93
CA THR A 285 28.21 0.95 -10.12
C THR A 285 28.59 1.72 -8.86
N SER A 286 27.64 1.92 -7.95
CA SER A 286 27.83 2.61 -6.67
C SER A 286 26.87 2.09 -5.62
N THR A 287 27.19 2.32 -4.35
CA THR A 287 26.27 2.12 -3.23
C THR A 287 25.93 3.48 -2.64
N GLU A 288 24.63 3.79 -2.60
CA GLU A 288 24.08 4.95 -1.92
C GLU A 288 23.36 4.52 -0.66
N GLU A 289 23.60 5.29 0.41
CA GLU A 289 22.79 5.22 1.61
C GLU A 289 21.57 6.15 1.44
N PHE A 290 20.40 5.65 1.82
CA PHE A 290 19.20 6.47 1.88
C PHE A 290 18.68 6.54 3.32
N LYS A 291 18.90 7.71 3.94
CA LYS A 291 18.31 8.08 5.21
C LYS A 291 17.01 8.85 4.97
N ILE A 292 15.95 8.43 5.65
CA ILE A 292 14.69 9.18 5.69
C ILE A 292 14.98 10.57 6.31
N PRO A 293 14.55 11.68 5.68
CA PRO A 293 14.76 13.01 6.25
C PRO A 293 14.16 13.13 7.65
N ASP A 294 14.88 13.77 8.58
CA ASP A 294 14.45 13.86 10.00
C ASP A 294 13.09 14.58 10.16
N ILE A 295 12.73 15.44 9.21
CA ILE A 295 11.42 16.11 9.17
C ILE A 295 10.27 15.12 8.96
N GLU A 296 10.49 13.96 8.33
CA GLU A 296 9.46 12.94 8.16
C GLU A 296 9.09 12.26 9.49
N PHE A 297 10.06 12.01 10.37
CA PHE A 297 9.78 11.54 11.73
C PHE A 297 9.08 12.61 12.56
N THR A 298 9.42 13.88 12.34
CA THR A 298 8.75 15.01 13.00
C THR A 298 7.26 15.10 12.64
N LYS A 299 6.88 14.69 11.41
CA LYS A 299 5.47 14.63 10.96
C LYS A 299 4.66 13.53 11.69
N GLU A 300 5.29 12.55 12.33
CA GLU A 300 4.57 11.49 13.06
C GLU A 300 3.71 12.04 14.20
N ALA A 301 4.14 13.13 14.84
CA ALA A 301 3.34 13.82 15.85
C ALA A 301 2.00 14.34 15.30
N LEU A 302 2.00 14.82 14.05
CA LEU A 302 0.79 15.28 13.39
C LEU A 302 -0.12 14.11 13.00
N TRP A 303 0.46 13.03 12.48
CA TRP A 303 -0.29 11.79 12.22
C TRP A 303 -0.89 11.20 13.50
N ALA A 304 -0.18 11.28 14.63
CA ALA A 304 -0.68 10.87 15.93
C ALA A 304 -1.92 11.69 16.33
N VAL A 305 -1.88 13.02 16.21
CA VAL A 305 -3.07 13.86 16.43
C VAL A 305 -4.20 13.46 15.50
N PHE A 306 -3.91 13.23 14.21
CA PHE A 306 -4.91 12.85 13.23
C PHE A 306 -5.64 11.55 13.62
N TYR A 307 -4.88 10.53 13.99
CA TYR A 307 -5.41 9.27 14.48
C TYR A 307 -6.25 9.39 15.75
N ARG A 308 -5.80 10.20 16.71
CA ARG A 308 -6.53 10.44 17.96
C ARG A 308 -7.83 11.20 17.71
N GLU A 309 -7.84 12.15 16.79
CA GLU A 309 -9.05 12.85 16.37
C GLU A 309 -10.04 11.93 15.66
N GLU A 310 -9.59 11.01 14.78
CA GLU A 310 -10.48 10.00 14.18
C GLU A 310 -11.14 9.12 15.27
N GLN A 311 -10.37 8.68 16.27
CA GLN A 311 -10.89 7.91 17.39
C GLN A 311 -11.84 8.73 18.27
N TYR A 312 -11.50 9.99 18.56
CA TYR A 312 -12.33 10.85 19.38
C TYR A 312 -13.65 11.18 18.67
N TYR A 313 -13.59 11.55 17.40
CA TYR A 313 -14.76 11.87 16.59
C TYR A 313 -15.68 10.66 16.43
N SER A 314 -15.13 9.47 16.22
CA SER A 314 -15.94 8.26 16.07
C SER A 314 -16.78 7.93 17.33
N LYS A 315 -16.26 8.24 18.53
CA LYS A 315 -16.93 8.05 19.83
C LYS A 315 -17.86 9.20 20.19
N ASN A 316 -17.41 10.45 19.98
CA ASN A 316 -18.07 11.65 20.49
C ASN A 316 -18.87 12.43 19.44
N LYS A 317 -18.71 12.11 18.15
CA LYS A 317 -19.31 12.81 17.00
C LYS A 317 -18.98 14.31 16.92
N LYS A 318 -17.83 14.69 17.48
CA LYS A 318 -17.22 16.02 17.42
C LYS A 318 -15.71 15.86 17.53
N TYR A 319 -14.94 16.83 17.02
CA TYR A 319 -13.49 16.87 17.22
C TYR A 319 -13.14 17.31 18.64
N CYS A 320 -11.92 17.00 19.07
CA CYS A 320 -11.38 17.46 20.34
C CYS A 320 -10.71 18.84 20.15
N ALA A 321 -10.66 19.63 21.23
CA ALA A 321 -9.97 20.91 21.25
C ALA A 321 -8.77 20.93 22.22
N ASP A 322 -8.57 19.84 22.97
CA ASP A 322 -7.55 19.73 24.01
C ASP A 322 -6.60 18.57 23.68
N LEU A 323 -5.32 18.89 23.45
CA LEU A 323 -4.28 17.90 23.19
C LEU A 323 -4.12 16.90 24.34
N ASN A 324 -4.38 17.32 25.59
CA ASN A 324 -4.29 16.42 26.75
C ASN A 324 -5.41 15.36 26.74
N GLU A 325 -6.59 15.70 26.22
CA GLU A 325 -7.69 14.74 26.02
C GLU A 325 -7.39 13.75 24.88
N LEU A 326 -6.61 14.17 23.87
CA LEU A 326 -6.17 13.28 22.79
C LEU A 326 -5.05 12.33 23.24
N GLY A 327 -4.18 12.74 24.16
CA GLY A 327 -3.14 11.92 24.76
C GLY A 327 -1.84 12.68 24.96
N THR A 328 -1.25 12.56 26.16
CA THR A 328 0.03 13.21 26.50
C THR A 328 1.24 12.51 25.90
N ASP A 329 1.06 11.31 25.34
CA ASP A 329 2.12 10.52 24.71
C ASP A 329 2.56 11.06 23.35
N ILE A 330 1.79 11.95 22.72
CA ILE A 330 2.11 12.61 21.45
C ILE A 330 3.38 13.46 21.57
N GLU A 331 3.62 14.09 22.72
CA GLU A 331 4.82 14.91 22.97
C GLU A 331 6.12 14.08 22.94
N ASN A 332 6.04 12.75 23.03
CA ASN A 332 7.21 11.89 22.90
C ASN A 332 7.65 11.65 21.45
N LEU A 333 6.86 12.08 20.46
CA LEU A 333 7.10 11.83 19.03
C LEU A 333 7.90 12.95 18.34
N PHE A 334 8.22 14.03 19.05
CA PHE A 334 8.97 15.15 18.50
C PHE A 334 9.83 15.83 19.57
N ASP A 335 10.82 16.62 19.15
CA ASP A 335 11.64 17.39 20.07
C ASP A 335 10.89 18.64 20.56
N THR A 336 10.35 18.58 21.76
CA THR A 336 9.62 19.68 22.41
C THR A 336 10.51 20.90 22.74
N SER A 337 11.83 20.77 22.70
CA SER A 337 12.75 21.91 22.83
C SER A 337 12.90 22.69 21.52
N LEU A 338 12.55 22.08 20.38
CA LEU A 338 12.63 22.69 19.06
C LEU A 338 11.26 23.06 18.49
N TYR A 339 10.23 22.27 18.78
CA TYR A 339 8.90 22.44 18.19
C TYR A 339 7.82 22.62 19.25
N LYS A 340 6.80 23.38 18.87
CA LYS A 340 5.57 23.55 19.64
C LYS A 340 4.38 22.99 18.87
N LEU A 341 3.68 22.02 19.47
CA LEU A 341 2.42 21.50 18.96
C LEU A 341 1.25 22.37 19.44
N SER A 342 0.33 22.68 18.54
CA SER A 342 -0.93 23.37 18.86
C SER A 342 -2.08 22.81 18.04
N LEU A 343 -3.28 22.89 18.61
CA LEU A 343 -4.52 22.40 17.98
C LEU A 343 -5.52 23.56 17.89
N LYS A 344 -6.13 23.73 16.72
CA LYS A 344 -7.25 24.64 16.50
C LYS A 344 -8.41 23.86 15.94
N MET A 345 -9.61 24.08 16.47
CA MET A 345 -10.79 23.31 16.11
C MET A 345 -11.94 24.23 15.70
N THR A 346 -12.72 23.77 14.73
CA THR A 346 -14.03 24.29 14.36
C THR A 346 -15.09 23.19 14.53
N ALA A 347 -16.38 23.51 14.33
CA ALA A 347 -17.44 22.51 14.41
C ALA A 347 -17.30 21.36 13.38
N MET A 348 -16.61 21.61 12.26
CA MET A 348 -16.57 20.69 11.11
C MET A 348 -15.16 20.17 10.78
N ASN A 349 -14.10 20.72 11.38
CA ASN A 349 -12.71 20.37 11.08
C ASN A 349 -11.77 20.81 12.22
N TYR A 350 -10.52 20.36 12.19
CA TYR A 350 -9.42 20.85 13.02
C TYR A 350 -8.14 21.06 12.19
N GLU A 351 -7.20 21.79 12.77
CA GLU A 351 -5.82 21.94 12.30
C GLU A 351 -4.88 21.70 13.48
N ALA A 352 -4.00 20.71 13.36
CA ALA A 352 -2.88 20.54 14.26
C ALA A 352 -1.63 21.10 13.58
N VAL A 353 -0.87 21.91 14.33
CA VAL A 353 0.27 22.67 13.84
C VAL A 353 1.47 22.38 14.71
N LEU A 354 2.55 21.93 14.08
CA LEU A 354 3.85 21.80 14.69
C LEU A 354 4.77 22.90 14.14
N GLU A 355 5.12 23.86 14.98
CA GLU A 355 5.89 25.05 14.60
C GLU A 355 7.26 25.03 15.28
N CYS A 356 8.32 25.19 14.50
CA CYS A 356 9.69 25.30 15.01
C CYS A 356 9.86 26.63 15.75
N ASN A 357 10.61 26.63 16.84
CA ASN A 357 10.82 27.79 17.71
C ASN A 357 11.54 28.95 17.00
N ASP A 358 12.23 28.68 15.89
CA ASP A 358 12.85 29.71 15.04
C ASP A 358 11.87 30.37 14.06
N GLY A 359 10.61 29.90 13.99
CA GLY A 359 9.57 30.35 13.08
C GLY A 359 9.79 29.97 11.62
N LYS A 360 10.84 29.20 11.30
CA LYS A 360 11.21 28.88 9.91
C LYS A 360 10.41 27.72 9.36
N THR A 361 10.20 26.70 10.18
CA THR A 361 9.49 25.48 9.78
C THR A 361 8.13 25.41 10.45
N LYS A 362 7.10 25.19 9.65
CA LYS A 362 5.74 24.94 10.12
C LYS A 362 5.15 23.76 9.37
N LEU A 363 4.71 22.75 10.14
CA LEU A 363 4.02 21.57 9.64
C LEU A 363 2.58 21.63 10.10
N ILE A 364 1.64 21.27 9.23
CA ILE A 364 0.20 21.33 9.51
C ILE A 364 -0.45 20.05 9.02
N ILE A 365 -1.37 19.48 9.80
CA ILE A 365 -2.32 18.47 9.35
C ILE A 365 -3.74 18.94 9.67
N ASN A 366 -4.69 18.62 8.79
CA ASN A 366 -6.10 18.91 9.00
C ASN A 366 -6.94 17.62 9.16
N GLY A 367 -8.24 17.75 9.40
CA GLY A 367 -9.16 16.62 9.51
C GLY A 367 -9.35 15.78 8.25
N ASP A 368 -8.87 16.24 7.10
CA ASP A 368 -8.82 15.44 5.87
C ASP A 368 -7.49 14.67 5.76
N GLY A 369 -6.61 14.75 6.76
CA GLY A 369 -5.28 14.12 6.73
C GLY A 369 -4.34 14.78 5.72
N LYS A 370 -4.63 16.01 5.27
CA LYS A 370 -3.75 16.74 4.36
C LYS A 370 -2.59 17.35 5.12
N LEU A 371 -1.38 16.95 4.75
CA LEU A 371 -0.16 17.46 5.34
C LEU A 371 0.40 18.66 4.55
N ILE A 372 0.75 19.74 5.23
CA ILE A 372 1.34 20.94 4.63
C ILE A 372 2.67 21.23 5.32
N THR A 373 3.73 21.38 4.53
CA THR A 373 5.06 21.77 5.01
C THR A 373 5.38 23.17 4.47
N SER A 374 5.61 24.11 5.39
CA SER A 374 6.06 25.48 5.07
C SER A 374 7.44 25.70 5.67
N ILE A 375 8.43 25.95 4.82
CA ILE A 375 9.80 26.26 5.23
C ILE A 375 10.12 27.65 4.68
N SER A 376 10.27 28.65 5.56
CA SER A 376 10.73 29.98 5.18
C SER A 376 12.27 29.99 5.14
N LYS A 377 12.81 30.74 4.17
CA LYS A 377 14.27 30.86 3.94
C LYS A 377 14.89 31.87 4.89
#